data_AF-A0A497S0X4-F1
#
_entry.id   AF-A0A497S0X4-F1
#
_cell.length_a   1.000
_cell.length_b   1.000
_cell.length_c   1.000
_cell.angle_alpha   90.00
_cell.angle_beta   90.00
_cell.angle_gamma   90.00
#
_symmetry.space_group_name_H-M   'P 1'
#
loop_
_entity.id
_entity.type
_entity.pdbx_description
1 polymer ?
#
loop_
_entity_poly.entity_id
_entity_poly.type
_entity_poly.pdbx_seq_one_letter_code
_entity_poly.pdbx_strand_id
1 'polypeptide(L)'
;MDLHDPTNPKHIATARGAGYPNFLDGATGVTVDGKYAYVVAMYDNSLTIFDISDPTAPLYVGNVHCIGSPSYLEGASWIDVSGGYAYVTSARDNALSVFDVSDPSDPTLVDTIHGAGAPNFLKGAWSVDVSGGYVYVASFEDASLSVFKVITK
;
A
#
# COMPACT_ATOMS: atom_id res chain seq x y z
N MET A 1 24.17 -11.62 11.49
CA MET A 1 24.42 -10.22 11.09
C MET A 1 23.68 -9.35 12.09
N ASP A 2 24.33 -8.37 12.69
CA ASP A 2 23.72 -7.53 13.74
C ASP A 2 22.91 -6.40 13.09
N LEU A 3 21.59 -6.41 13.31
CA LEU A 3 20.64 -5.39 12.84
C LEU A 3 20.52 -4.21 13.84
N HIS A 4 21.29 -4.21 14.94
CA HIS A 4 21.20 -3.22 16.01
C HIS A 4 22.24 -2.09 15.93
N ASP A 5 23.08 -2.05 14.90
CA ASP A 5 23.97 -0.91 14.64
C ASP A 5 23.37 0.02 13.57
N PRO A 6 22.61 1.07 13.97
CA PRO A 6 22.03 2.02 13.01
C PRO A 6 23.10 2.82 12.24
N THR A 7 24.37 2.75 12.65
CA THR A 7 25.47 3.46 11.98
C THR A 7 26.10 2.68 10.82
N ASN A 8 25.74 1.40 10.66
CA ASN A 8 26.33 0.52 9.64
C ASN A 8 25.30 -0.39 8.95
N PRO A 9 24.26 0.18 8.30
CA PRO A 9 23.31 -0.62 7.54
C PRO A 9 24.03 -1.33 6.38
N LYS A 10 23.75 -2.63 6.20
CA LYS A 10 24.29 -3.42 5.08
C LYS A 10 23.16 -3.95 4.22
N HIS A 11 23.37 -3.88 2.91
CA HIS A 11 22.52 -4.54 1.93
C HIS A 11 22.72 -6.07 2.02
N ILE A 12 21.61 -6.82 2.07
CA ILE A 12 21.62 -8.29 2.19
C ILE A 12 20.83 -9.01 1.10
N ALA A 13 19.82 -8.36 0.51
CA ALA A 13 18.95 -8.96 -0.48
C ALA A 13 18.22 -7.89 -1.30
N THR A 14 17.73 -8.27 -2.48
CA THR A 14 16.89 -7.43 -3.33
C THR A 14 15.80 -8.28 -3.96
N ALA A 15 14.54 -7.91 -3.76
CA ALA A 15 13.44 -8.28 -4.65
C ALA A 15 13.23 -7.13 -5.67
N ARG A 16 13.10 -7.46 -6.95
CA ARG A 16 12.94 -6.47 -8.03
C ARG A 16 12.18 -7.08 -9.22
N GLY A 17 11.58 -6.24 -10.06
CA GLY A 17 10.96 -6.63 -11.31
C GLY A 17 9.79 -5.73 -11.66
N ALA A 18 9.87 -5.05 -12.81
CA ALA A 18 8.74 -4.34 -13.40
C ALA A 18 7.79 -5.36 -14.06
N GLY A 19 6.49 -5.15 -13.95
CA GLY A 19 5.47 -6.07 -14.45
C GLY A 19 5.47 -7.44 -13.74
N TYR A 20 4.72 -8.39 -14.29
CA TYR A 20 4.50 -9.69 -13.67
C TYR A 20 5.82 -10.45 -13.39
N PRO A 21 5.97 -11.11 -12.22
CA PRO A 21 4.98 -11.21 -11.13
C PRO A 21 5.04 -10.07 -10.10
N ASN A 22 6.12 -9.28 -10.08
CA ASN A 22 6.43 -8.41 -8.94
C ASN A 22 5.78 -7.03 -9.03
N PHE A 23 5.52 -6.52 -10.22
CA PHE A 23 4.87 -5.22 -10.44
C PHE A 23 5.50 -4.07 -9.61
N LEU A 24 6.84 -3.97 -9.60
CA LEU A 24 7.58 -2.99 -8.78
C LEU A 24 8.06 -1.75 -9.55
N ASP A 25 7.59 -1.51 -10.78
CA ASP A 25 7.95 -0.29 -11.50
C ASP A 25 7.38 0.94 -10.80
N GLY A 26 8.27 1.82 -10.37
CA GLY A 26 7.93 2.97 -9.54
C GLY A 26 7.49 2.58 -8.13
N ALA A 27 8.07 1.55 -7.50
CA ALA A 27 7.83 1.25 -6.07
C ALA A 27 8.01 2.51 -5.20
N THR A 28 6.97 2.89 -4.44
CA THR A 28 6.85 4.19 -3.74
C THR A 28 6.65 4.04 -2.24
N GLY A 29 5.96 2.99 -1.80
CA GLY A 29 5.60 2.77 -0.40
C GLY A 29 5.80 1.33 0.03
N VAL A 30 6.16 1.12 1.29
CA VAL A 30 6.26 -0.19 1.91
C VAL A 30 5.74 -0.14 3.34
N THR A 31 4.99 -1.17 3.74
CA THR A 31 4.69 -1.45 5.15
C THR A 31 4.94 -2.93 5.45
N VAL A 32 5.17 -3.25 6.72
CA VAL A 32 5.48 -4.61 7.19
C VAL A 32 4.46 -4.99 8.25
N ASP A 33 3.79 -6.13 8.04
CA ASP A 33 2.94 -6.75 9.05
C ASP A 33 3.35 -8.22 9.24
N GLY A 34 3.82 -8.53 10.45
CA GLY A 34 4.37 -9.84 10.78
C GLY A 34 5.52 -10.25 9.86
N LYS A 35 5.29 -11.31 9.07
CA LYS A 35 6.28 -11.90 8.15
C LYS A 35 6.11 -11.45 6.69
N TYR A 36 5.26 -10.46 6.43
CA TYR A 36 4.96 -10.00 5.09
C TYR A 36 5.35 -8.53 4.91
N ALA A 37 5.92 -8.21 3.76
CA ALA A 37 6.11 -6.85 3.28
C ALA A 37 5.13 -6.55 2.16
N TYR A 38 4.43 -5.44 2.27
CA TYR A 38 3.43 -4.96 1.32
C TYR A 38 4.00 -3.72 0.63
N VAL A 39 4.17 -3.80 -0.68
CA VAL A 39 4.82 -2.75 -1.48
C VAL A 39 3.83 -2.23 -2.51
N VAL A 40 3.69 -0.92 -2.61
CA VAL A 40 2.91 -0.28 -3.67
C VAL A 40 3.82 0.33 -4.71
N ALA A 41 3.37 0.34 -5.97
CA ALA A 41 4.15 0.89 -7.07
C ALA A 41 3.31 1.82 -7.94
N MET A 42 3.84 3.03 -8.17
CA MET A 42 3.14 4.11 -8.84
C MET A 42 2.97 3.88 -10.34
N TYR A 43 3.95 3.29 -11.03
CA TYR A 43 3.87 3.10 -12.48
C TYR A 43 3.26 1.76 -12.85
N ASP A 44 3.53 0.74 -12.05
CA ASP A 44 2.88 -0.56 -12.16
C ASP A 44 1.49 -0.60 -11.52
N ASN A 45 1.00 0.47 -10.86
CA ASN A 45 -0.37 0.58 -10.32
C ASN A 45 -0.78 -0.64 -9.47
N SER A 46 0.07 -0.98 -8.51
CA SER A 46 0.02 -2.28 -7.84
C SER A 46 0.15 -2.19 -6.32
N LEU A 47 -0.34 -3.26 -5.68
CA LEU A 47 0.04 -3.71 -4.34
C LEU A 47 0.65 -5.11 -4.51
N THR A 48 1.92 -5.29 -4.16
CA THR A 48 2.63 -6.58 -4.21
C THR A 48 3.05 -6.99 -2.81
N ILE A 49 2.90 -8.28 -2.51
CA ILE A 49 3.19 -8.85 -1.20
C ILE A 49 4.34 -9.84 -1.29
N PHE A 50 5.30 -9.70 -0.37
CA PHE A 50 6.43 -10.60 -0.22
C PHE A 50 6.42 -11.27 1.15
N ASP A 51 6.70 -12.58 1.21
CA ASP A 51 7.07 -13.26 2.44
C ASP A 51 8.55 -12.91 2.73
N ILE A 52 8.77 -12.31 3.89
CA ILE A 52 10.07 -11.87 4.39
C ILE A 52 10.51 -12.66 5.63
N SER A 53 9.96 -13.87 5.84
CA SER A 53 10.36 -14.78 6.93
C SER A 53 11.87 -15.08 6.89
N ASP A 54 12.44 -15.12 5.69
CA ASP A 54 13.89 -15.07 5.47
C ASP A 54 14.25 -13.71 4.82
N PRO A 55 14.82 -12.74 5.57
CA PRO A 55 15.17 -11.43 5.04
C PRO A 55 16.31 -11.47 4.03
N THR A 56 17.04 -12.59 3.91
CA THR A 56 18.08 -12.78 2.89
C THR A 56 17.52 -13.30 1.56
N ALA A 57 16.27 -13.78 1.55
CA ALA A 57 15.59 -14.31 0.37
C ALA A 57 14.08 -13.99 0.39
N PRO A 58 13.65 -12.72 0.22
CA PRO A 58 12.23 -12.38 0.10
C PRO A 58 11.56 -13.11 -1.07
N LEU A 59 10.37 -13.66 -0.82
CA LEU A 59 9.62 -14.45 -1.81
C LEU A 59 8.33 -13.73 -2.20
N TYR A 60 8.04 -13.64 -3.49
CA TYR A 60 6.73 -13.15 -3.98
C TYR A 60 5.60 -14.07 -3.52
N VAL A 61 4.49 -13.50 -3.05
CA VAL A 61 3.33 -14.23 -2.53
C VAL A 61 2.07 -13.95 -3.35
N GLY A 62 1.79 -12.68 -3.63
CA GLY A 62 0.57 -12.25 -4.30
C GLY A 62 0.65 -10.79 -4.71
N ASN A 63 -0.29 -10.35 -5.55
CA ASN A 63 -0.44 -8.95 -5.91
C ASN A 63 -1.89 -8.60 -6.24
N VAL A 64 -2.16 -7.29 -6.27
CA VAL A 64 -3.26 -6.68 -6.99
C VAL A 64 -2.64 -5.69 -7.97
N HIS A 65 -3.07 -5.74 -9.22
CA HIS A 65 -2.70 -4.78 -10.26
C HIS A 65 -3.98 -4.33 -10.97
N CYS A 66 -4.26 -3.03 -10.98
CA CYS A 66 -5.48 -2.49 -11.59
C CYS A 66 -5.32 -0.99 -11.89
N ILE A 67 -5.99 -0.51 -12.94
CA ILE A 67 -6.10 0.93 -13.24
C ILE A 67 -7.59 1.27 -13.24
N GLY A 68 -7.99 2.30 -12.49
CA GLY A 68 -9.40 2.66 -12.34
C GLY A 68 -10.23 1.56 -11.68
N SER A 69 -11.50 1.46 -12.05
CA SER A 69 -12.45 0.55 -11.39
C SER A 69 -12.08 -0.94 -11.52
N PRO A 70 -12.26 -1.77 -10.48
CA PRO A 70 -12.87 -1.42 -9.19
C PRO A 70 -11.88 -0.93 -8.12
N SER A 71 -10.57 -1.18 -8.30
CA SER A 71 -9.58 -1.04 -7.24
C SER A 71 -8.87 0.33 -7.19
N TYR A 72 -8.99 1.14 -8.23
CA TYR A 72 -8.45 2.51 -8.31
C TYR A 72 -6.99 2.65 -7.85
N LEU A 73 -6.09 1.84 -8.42
CA LEU A 73 -4.67 1.82 -8.06
C LEU A 73 -3.78 2.69 -8.98
N GLU A 74 -4.35 3.53 -9.85
CA GLU A 74 -3.56 4.38 -10.73
C GLU A 74 -2.74 5.38 -9.90
N GLY A 75 -1.41 5.25 -10.00
CA GLY A 75 -0.48 6.04 -9.23
C GLY A 75 -0.49 5.71 -7.73
N ALA A 76 -0.59 4.43 -7.36
CA ALA A 76 -0.44 3.96 -5.99
C ALA A 76 0.78 4.60 -5.31
N SER A 77 0.53 5.32 -4.22
CA SER A 77 1.45 6.30 -3.62
C SER A 77 1.95 5.89 -2.24
N TRP A 78 1.08 5.30 -1.42
CA TRP A 78 1.40 4.86 -0.06
C TRP A 78 0.51 3.70 0.38
N ILE A 79 0.94 3.01 1.43
CA ILE A 79 0.21 1.91 2.03
C ILE A 79 0.39 1.90 3.55
N ASP A 80 -0.67 1.52 4.26
CA ASP A 80 -0.60 1.05 5.63
C ASP A 80 -1.44 -0.22 5.81
N VAL A 81 -1.11 -1.05 6.80
CA VAL A 81 -1.78 -2.33 7.07
C VAL A 81 -2.18 -2.40 8.54
N SER A 82 -3.46 -2.68 8.80
CA SER A 82 -3.98 -2.82 10.15
C SER A 82 -5.15 -3.81 10.20
N GLY A 83 -5.10 -4.74 11.14
CA GLY A 83 -6.19 -5.69 11.39
C GLY A 83 -6.48 -6.64 10.23
N GLY A 84 -5.48 -6.98 9.41
CA GLY A 84 -5.66 -7.83 8.22
C GLY A 84 -6.19 -7.08 6.99
N TYR A 85 -6.22 -5.75 7.02
CA TYR A 85 -6.61 -4.91 5.89
C TYR A 85 -5.46 -4.00 5.45
N ALA A 86 -5.22 -3.93 4.13
CA ALA A 86 -4.30 -2.98 3.51
C ALA A 86 -5.07 -1.77 2.99
N TYR A 87 -4.58 -0.58 3.33
CA TYR A 87 -5.14 0.71 2.95
C TYR A 87 -4.15 1.38 2.00
N VAL A 88 -4.55 1.55 0.74
CA VAL A 88 -3.69 2.06 -0.33
C VAL A 88 -4.21 3.40 -0.82
N THR A 89 -3.37 4.42 -0.83
CA THR A 89 -3.70 5.69 -1.52
C THR A 89 -3.18 5.67 -2.94
N SER A 90 -3.94 6.28 -3.84
CA SER A 90 -3.62 6.36 -5.27
C SER A 90 -3.75 7.81 -5.73
N ALA A 91 -2.62 8.41 -6.09
CA ALA A 91 -2.55 9.85 -6.34
C ALA A 91 -3.25 10.26 -7.63
N ARG A 92 -3.23 9.41 -8.68
CA ARG A 92 -3.86 9.73 -9.97
C ARG A 92 -5.35 9.41 -9.96
N ASP A 93 -5.72 8.32 -9.30
CA ASP A 93 -7.12 7.94 -9.11
C ASP A 93 -7.86 8.75 -8.04
N ASN A 94 -7.14 9.53 -7.22
CA ASN A 94 -7.70 10.32 -6.12
C ASN A 94 -8.49 9.44 -5.14
N ALA A 95 -7.87 8.32 -4.74
CA ALA A 95 -8.56 7.23 -4.08
C ALA A 95 -7.80 6.71 -2.85
N LEU A 96 -8.58 6.13 -1.94
CA LEU A 96 -8.19 5.23 -0.86
C LEU A 96 -8.90 3.89 -1.11
N SER A 97 -8.12 2.85 -1.36
CA SER A 97 -8.62 1.49 -1.62
C SER A 97 -8.27 0.57 -0.46
N VAL A 98 -9.22 -0.26 -0.04
CA VAL A 98 -9.09 -1.16 1.11
C VAL A 98 -9.15 -2.60 0.63
N PHE A 99 -8.11 -3.38 0.93
CA PHE A 99 -8.02 -4.79 0.60
C PHE A 99 -8.00 -5.65 1.85
N ASP A 100 -8.76 -6.74 1.87
CA ASP A 100 -8.56 -7.84 2.81
C ASP A 100 -7.30 -8.59 2.39
N VAL A 101 -6.34 -8.67 3.30
CA VAL A 101 -5.04 -9.34 3.13
C VAL A 101 -4.85 -10.49 4.14
N SER A 102 -5.95 -11.02 4.67
CA SER A 102 -5.93 -12.19 5.57
C SER A 102 -5.37 -13.44 4.90
N ASP A 103 -5.57 -13.58 3.58
CA ASP A 103 -4.78 -14.44 2.71
C ASP A 103 -3.85 -13.58 1.83
N PRO A 104 -2.56 -13.45 2.17
CA PRO A 104 -1.61 -12.65 1.41
C PRO A 104 -1.38 -13.13 -0.04
N SER A 105 -1.78 -14.36 -0.38
CA SER A 105 -1.67 -14.89 -1.74
C SER A 105 -2.85 -14.51 -2.64
N ASP A 106 -3.97 -14.08 -2.05
CA ASP A 106 -5.17 -13.66 -2.76
C ASP A 106 -5.81 -12.41 -2.10
N PRO A 107 -5.19 -11.22 -2.18
CA PRO A 107 -5.77 -10.01 -1.64
C PRO A 107 -7.08 -9.65 -2.36
N THR A 108 -8.13 -9.34 -1.61
CA THR A 108 -9.45 -9.03 -2.19
C THR A 108 -9.89 -7.61 -1.85
N LEU A 109 -10.46 -6.90 -2.83
CA LEU A 109 -10.98 -5.55 -2.62
C LEU A 109 -12.22 -5.59 -1.72
N VAL A 110 -12.22 -4.78 -0.66
CA VAL A 110 -13.31 -4.64 0.31
C VAL A 110 -14.09 -3.36 0.08
N ASP A 111 -13.39 -2.24 -0.12
CA ASP A 111 -14.00 -0.93 -0.30
C ASP A 111 -13.08 0.03 -1.07
N THR A 112 -13.67 1.05 -1.67
CA THR A 112 -12.96 2.14 -2.35
C THR A 112 -13.64 3.46 -2.04
N ILE A 113 -12.89 4.42 -1.51
CA ILE A 113 -13.31 5.81 -1.33
C ILE A 113 -12.51 6.66 -2.31
N HIS A 114 -13.19 7.39 -3.18
CA HIS A 114 -12.52 8.24 -4.17
C HIS A 114 -13.25 9.58 -4.35
N GLY A 115 -12.54 10.57 -4.90
CA GLY A 115 -13.12 11.85 -5.31
C GLY A 115 -12.38 13.06 -4.80
N ALA A 116 -12.17 14.01 -5.72
CA ALA A 116 -11.62 15.33 -5.44
C ALA A 116 -12.67 16.26 -4.81
N GLY A 117 -12.25 17.12 -3.88
CA GLY A 117 -13.15 18.05 -3.20
C GLY A 117 -14.21 17.36 -2.33
N ALA A 118 -15.25 18.11 -1.96
CA ALA A 118 -16.27 17.59 -1.05
C ALA A 118 -17.00 16.36 -1.63
N PRO A 119 -17.27 15.31 -0.82
CA PRO A 119 -17.01 15.24 0.63
C PRO A 119 -15.64 14.66 1.01
N ASN A 120 -14.88 14.08 0.07
CA ASN A 120 -13.75 13.20 0.40
C ASN A 120 -12.39 13.90 0.41
N PHE A 121 -12.21 14.95 -0.39
CA PHE A 121 -10.99 15.74 -0.53
C PHE A 121 -9.74 14.88 -0.81
N LEU A 122 -9.84 13.92 -1.73
CA LEU A 122 -8.78 12.96 -2.04
C LEU A 122 -7.95 13.33 -3.27
N LYS A 123 -8.03 14.57 -3.77
CA LYS A 123 -7.26 14.97 -4.96
C LYS A 123 -5.76 14.89 -4.68
N GLY A 124 -5.08 13.99 -5.38
CA GLY A 124 -3.69 13.70 -5.11
C GLY A 124 -3.46 13.00 -3.77
N ALA A 125 -4.29 12.02 -3.39
CA ALA A 125 -4.08 11.22 -2.19
C ALA A 125 -2.66 10.60 -2.17
N TRP A 126 -1.83 11.02 -1.21
CA TRP A 126 -0.39 10.75 -1.25
C TRP A 126 0.12 9.86 -0.11
N SER A 127 -0.43 10.00 1.09
CA SER A 127 0.00 9.24 2.26
C SER A 127 -1.19 8.83 3.10
N VAL A 128 -1.07 7.67 3.74
CA VAL A 128 -2.08 7.11 4.63
C VAL A 128 -1.43 6.56 5.91
N ASP A 129 -2.13 6.73 7.03
CA ASP A 129 -1.82 6.14 8.33
C ASP A 129 -3.11 5.64 8.99
N VAL A 130 -3.06 4.49 9.66
CA VAL A 130 -4.19 3.88 10.36
C VAL A 130 -3.93 3.83 11.85
N SER A 131 -4.72 4.58 12.63
CA SER A 131 -4.55 4.67 14.07
C SER A 131 -5.86 4.89 14.79
N GLY A 132 -6.03 4.26 15.95
CA GLY A 132 -7.21 4.46 16.81
C GLY A 132 -8.56 4.11 16.16
N GLY A 133 -8.58 3.23 15.15
CA GLY A 133 -9.80 2.91 14.40
C GLY A 133 -10.17 3.93 13.31
N TYR A 134 -9.23 4.78 12.91
CA TYR A 134 -9.39 5.77 11.85
C TYR A 134 -8.28 5.62 10.80
N VAL A 135 -8.61 5.98 9.57
CA VAL A 135 -7.67 6.13 8.46
C VAL A 135 -7.49 7.61 8.19
N TYR A 136 -6.24 8.06 8.18
CA TYR A 136 -5.84 9.44 7.97
C TYR A 136 -5.17 9.54 6.60
N VAL A 137 -5.71 10.35 5.70
CA VAL A 137 -5.15 10.53 4.35
C VAL A 137 -4.71 11.97 4.14
N ALA A 138 -3.46 12.16 3.75
CA ALA A 138 -2.95 13.45 3.28
C ALA A 138 -3.04 13.52 1.75
N SER A 139 -3.71 14.56 1.24
CA SER A 139 -3.90 14.77 -0.20
C SER A 139 -3.22 16.05 -0.66
N PHE A 140 -2.31 15.93 -1.63
CA PHE A 140 -1.43 17.05 -1.99
C PHE A 140 -2.12 18.16 -2.78
N GLU A 141 -3.12 17.83 -3.61
CA GLU A 141 -3.82 18.84 -4.44
C GLU A 141 -5.04 19.44 -3.75
N ASP A 142 -5.73 18.66 -2.93
CA ASP A 142 -6.84 19.17 -2.12
C ASP A 142 -6.36 19.86 -0.84
N ALA A 143 -5.04 19.86 -0.56
CA ALA A 143 -4.42 20.46 0.62
C ALA A 143 -5.14 20.04 1.92
N SER A 144 -5.43 18.74 2.03
CA SER A 144 -6.34 18.19 3.03
C SER A 144 -5.69 17.10 3.89
N LEU A 145 -6.24 16.97 5.10
CA LEU A 145 -6.19 15.76 5.90
C LEU A 145 -7.62 15.21 5.99
N SER A 146 -7.88 14.12 5.29
CA SER A 146 -9.18 13.42 5.34
C SER A 146 -9.13 12.32 6.38
N VAL A 147 -10.20 12.18 7.16
CA VAL A 147 -10.30 11.18 8.24
C VAL A 147 -11.50 10.29 7.99
N PHE A 148 -11.25 8.99 7.86
CA PHE A 148 -12.28 7.98 7.63
C PHE A 148 -12.35 7.06 8.85
N LYS A 149 -13.55 6.67 9.26
CA LYS A 149 -13.74 5.72 10.35
C LYS A 149 -13.64 4.30 9.80
N VAL A 150 -12.84 3.45 10.41
CA VAL A 150 -12.83 2.01 10.11
C VAL A 150 -14.06 1.38 10.74
N ILE A 151 -14.95 0.84 9.90
CA ILE A 151 -16.12 0.08 10.35
C ILE A 151 -15.78 -1.39 10.14
N THR A 152 -15.32 -2.06 11.19
CA THR A 152 -15.22 -3.53 11.18
C THR A 152 -16.65 -4.10 11.17
N LYS A 153 -16.95 -4.98 10.22
CA LYS A 153 -18.17 -5.79 10.24
C LYS A 153 -18.08 -6.89 11.30
#